data_AF-A0A3B0UAQ1-F1
#
_entry.id   AF-A0A3B0UAQ1-F1
#
_cell.length_a   1.000
_cell.length_b   1.000
_cell.length_c   1.000
_cell.angle_alpha   90.00
_cell.angle_beta   90.00
_cell.angle_gamma   90.00
#
_symmetry.space_group_name_H-M   'P 1'
#
loop_
_entity.id
_entity.type
_entity.pdbx_description
1 polymer ?
#
loop_
_entity_poly.entity_id
_entity_poly.type
_entity_poly.pdbx_seq_one_letter_code
_entity_poly.pdbx_strand_id
1 'polypeptide(L)' 'MNQYKSQSFFKLFLRFTLIFLIVITLLKIVMGVFSYGSFSGMIDQYFSKDTWLLFVKMQLVLSVIYGVFMAGYYKFIKK' A
#
# COMPACT_ATOMS: atom_id res chain seq x y z
N MET A 1 -26.67 -8.76 7.52
CA MET A 1 -25.71 -9.72 6.94
C MET A 1 -24.43 -8.99 6.56
N ASN A 2 -23.26 -9.47 7.01
CA ASN A 2 -21.98 -8.82 6.77
C ASN A 2 -21.66 -8.82 5.26
N GLN A 3 -21.68 -7.65 4.62
CA GLN A 3 -21.55 -7.49 3.15
C GLN A 3 -20.21 -8.03 2.59
N TYR A 4 -19.23 -8.26 3.46
CA TYR A 4 -17.92 -8.80 3.13
C TYR A 4 -17.90 -10.32 3.03
N LYS A 5 -18.81 -11.03 3.70
CA LYS A 5 -18.86 -12.50 3.65
C LYS A 5 -19.36 -13.05 2.31
N SER A 6 -20.25 -12.31 1.64
CA SER A 6 -20.78 -12.71 0.33
C SER A 6 -19.85 -12.34 -0.84
N GLN A 7 -18.83 -11.51 -0.61
CA GLN A 7 -17.89 -11.12 -1.67
C GLN A 7 -16.75 -12.13 -1.84
N SER A 8 -16.27 -12.27 -3.08
CA SER A 8 -15.08 -13.06 -3.38
C SER A 8 -13.87 -12.52 -2.63
N PHE A 9 -13.04 -13.43 -2.13
CA PHE A 9 -11.82 -13.09 -1.39
C PHE A 9 -10.92 -12.17 -2.23
N PHE A 10 -10.74 -12.52 -3.52
CA PHE A 10 -9.94 -11.74 -4.46
C PHE A 10 -10.43 -10.29 -4.62
N LYS A 11 -11.75 -10.08 -4.61
CA LYS A 11 -12.33 -8.73 -4.72
C LYS A 11 -12.00 -7.88 -3.48
N LEU A 12 -12.06 -8.49 -2.30
CA LEU A 12 -11.69 -7.83 -1.05
C LEU A 12 -10.20 -7.58 -0.96
N PHE A 13 -9.39 -8.59 -1.28
CA PHE A 13 -7.94 -8.50 -1.34
C PHE A 13 -7.49 -7.35 -2.24
N LEU A 14 -7.98 -7.28 -3.48
CA LEU A 14 -7.64 -6.20 -4.40
C LEU A 14 -8.07 -4.83 -3.86
N ARG A 15 -9.27 -4.74 -3.29
CA ARG A 15 -9.76 -3.48 -2.71
C ARG A 15 -8.88 -2.99 -1.57
N PHE A 16 -8.54 -3.85 -0.61
CA PHE A 16 -7.69 -3.47 0.52
C PHE A 16 -6.25 -3.19 0.08
N THR A 17 -5.71 -3.98 -0.85
CA THR A 17 -4.38 -3.75 -1.43
C THR A 17 -4.29 -2.39 -2.11
N LEU A 18 -5.25 -2.05 -2.98
CA LEU A 18 -5.24 -0.78 -3.72
C LEU A 18 -5.40 0.43 -2.79
N ILE A 19 -6.33 0.37 -1.83
CA ILE A 19 -6.53 1.45 -0.87
C ILE A 19 -5.25 1.66 -0.05
N PHE A 20 -4.67 0.58 0.48
CA PHE A 20 -3.46 0.68 1.28
C PHE A 20 -2.26 1.18 0.45
N LEU A 21 -2.13 0.73 -0.80
CA LEU A 21 -1.08 1.16 -1.71
C LEU A 21 -1.12 2.69 -1.94
N ILE A 22 -2.32 3.24 -2.14
CA ILE A 22 -2.50 4.69 -2.31
C ILE A 22 -2.10 5.42 -1.02
N VAL A 23 -2.60 4.96 0.13
CA VAL A 23 -2.34 5.58 1.43
C VAL A 23 -0.86 5.55 1.78
N ILE A 24 -0.21 4.39 1.69
CA ILE A 24 1.22 4.25 2.06
C ILE A 24 2.12 5.05 1.11
N THR A 25 1.76 5.14 -0.17
CA THR A 25 2.51 5.93 -1.15
C THR A 25 2.42 7.42 -0.83
N LEU A 26 1.21 7.93 -0.54
CA LEU A 26 1.04 9.33 -0.14
C LEU A 26 1.79 9.66 1.15
N LEU A 27 1.71 8.79 2.16
CA LEU A 27 2.47 8.96 3.40
C LEU A 27 3.98 8.99 3.15
N LYS A 28 4.51 8.09 2.31
CA LYS A 28 5.94 8.08 1.97
C LYS A 28 6.39 9.33 1.22
N ILE A 29 5.56 9.86 0.32
CA ILE A 29 5.88 11.11 -0.40
C ILE A 29 5.95 12.27 0.60
N VAL A 30 4.94 12.42 1.46
CA VAL A 30 4.91 13.47 2.49
C VAL A 30 6.12 13.34 3.42
N MET A 31 6.38 12.14 3.94
CA MET A 31 7.56 11.87 4.78
C MET A 31 8.86 12.18 4.04
N GLY A 32 8.98 11.79 2.77
CA GLY A 32 10.17 12.08 1.96
C GLY A 32 10.43 13.58 1.82
N VAL A 33 9.39 14.39 1.59
CA VAL A 33 9.55 15.85 1.51
C VAL A 33 10.06 16.44 2.83
N PHE A 34 9.54 15.96 3.97
CA PHE A 34 10.01 16.39 5.30
C PHE A 34 11.43 15.89 5.61
N SER A 35 11.76 14.64 5.28
CA SER A 35 13.06 14.03 5.57
C SER A 35 14.19 14.59 4.71
N TYR A 36 13.92 14.93 3.45
CA TYR A 36 14.91 15.43 2.50
C TYR A 36 14.84 16.96 2.29
N GLY A 37 13.99 17.65 3.05
CA GLY A 37 13.89 19.11 3.09
C GLY A 37 13.33 19.78 1.83
N SER A 38 13.06 19.03 0.77
CA SER A 38 12.50 19.55 -0.48
C SER A 38 11.85 18.46 -1.34
N PHE A 39 10.96 18.87 -2.25
CA PHE A 39 10.42 17.98 -3.28
C PHE A 39 11.51 17.43 -4.20
N SER A 40 12.52 18.24 -4.54
CA SER A 40 13.64 17.82 -5.38
C SER A 40 14.47 16.71 -4.70
N GLY A 41 14.79 16.88 -3.41
CA GLY A 41 15.51 15.87 -2.64
C GLY A 41 14.75 14.54 -2.54
N MET A 42 13.42 14.60 -2.36
CA MET A 42 12.59 13.40 -2.35
C MET A 42 12.57 12.68 -3.71
N ILE A 43 12.51 13.42 -4.82
CA ILE A 43 12.57 12.85 -6.18
C ILE A 43 13.92 12.18 -6.41
N ASP A 44 15.02 12.83 -6.07
CA ASP A 44 16.36 12.28 -6.27
C ASP A 44 16.57 10.98 -5.46
N GLN A 45 16.01 10.92 -4.25
CA GLN A 45 16.17 9.77 -3.36
C GLN A 45 15.23 8.60 -3.69
N TYR A 46 13.98 8.86 -4.06
CA TYR A 46 12.98 7.79 -4.29
C TYR A 46 12.73 7.46 -5.76
N PHE A 47 13.03 8.39 -6.68
CA PHE A 47 12.73 8.28 -8.11
C PHE A 47 13.99 8.31 -8.98
N SER A 48 15.19 8.19 -8.40
CA SER A 48 16.41 7.95 -9.18
C SER A 48 16.40 6.55 -9.80
N LYS A 49 17.23 6.36 -10.82
CA LYS A 49 17.29 5.12 -11.62
C LYS A 49 17.53 3.88 -10.75
N ASP A 50 18.30 4.02 -9.68
CA ASP A 50 18.73 2.92 -8.84
C ASP A 50 17.71 2.59 -7.73
N THR A 51 16.96 3.59 -7.25
CA THR A 51 16.06 3.44 -6.10
C THR A 51 14.59 3.32 -6.46
N TRP A 52 14.18 3.79 -7.65
CA TRP A 52 12.79 3.76 -8.11
C TRP A 52 12.16 2.37 -8.03
N LEU A 53 12.88 1.36 -8.54
CA LEU A 53 12.36 -0.01 -8.53
C LEU A 53 12.20 -0.55 -7.10
N LEU A 54 13.16 -0.22 -6.21
CA LEU A 54 13.10 -0.61 -4.81
C LEU A 54 11.93 0.06 -4.10
N PHE A 55 11.71 1.35 -4.37
CA PHE A 55 10.58 2.11 -3.89
C PHE A 55 9.27 1.44 -4.31
N VAL A 56 9.04 1.22 -5.61
CA VAL A 56 7.79 0.58 -6.07
C VAL A 56 7.60 -0.83 -5.49
N LYS A 57 8.65 -1.66 -5.48
CA LYS A 57 8.59 -3.03 -4.96
C LYS A 57 8.22 -3.07 -3.47
N MET A 58 8.84 -2.21 -2.65
CA MET A 58 8.57 -2.19 -1.21
C MET A 58 7.11 -1.83 -0.93
N GLN A 59 6.56 -0.85 -1.65
CA GLN A 59 5.15 -0.45 -1.50
C GLN A 59 4.20 -1.55 -1.96
N LEU A 60 4.51 -2.23 -3.07
CA LEU A 60 3.69 -3.34 -3.55
C LEU A 60 3.69 -4.50 -2.56
N VAL A 61 4.85 -4.90 -2.04
CA VAL A 61 4.97 -6.01 -1.08
C VAL A 61 4.17 -5.72 0.19
N LEU A 62 4.35 -4.53 0.78
CA LEU A 62 3.62 -4.12 1.99
C LEU A 62 2.10 -4.10 1.75
N SER A 63 1.67 -3.56 0.60
CA SER A 63 0.27 -3.47 0.24
C SER A 63 -0.38 -4.82 0.00
N VAL A 64 0.33 -5.74 -0.65
CA VAL A 64 -0.16 -7.11 -0.87
C VAL A 64 -0.28 -7.84 0.46
N ILE A 65 0.73 -7.77 1.32
CA ILE A 65 0.69 -8.39 2.66
C ILE A 65 -0.52 -7.85 3.45
N TYR A 66 -0.67 -6.53 3.51
CA TYR A 66 -1.79 -5.89 4.19
C TYR A 66 -3.14 -6.32 3.60
N GLY A 67 -3.26 -6.34 2.27
CA GLY A 67 -4.47 -6.74 1.57
C GLY A 67 -4.87 -8.17 1.86
N VAL A 68 -3.90 -9.11 1.90
CA VAL A 68 -4.16 -10.52 2.25
C VAL A 68 -4.65 -10.62 3.70
N PHE A 69 -3.97 -9.97 4.64
CA PHE A 69 -4.38 -9.98 6.05
C PHE A 69 -5.78 -9.40 6.24
N MET A 70 -6.08 -8.25 5.63
CA MET A 70 -7.39 -7.63 5.74
C MET A 70 -8.48 -8.46 5.08
N ALA A 71 -8.26 -8.96 3.87
CA ALA A 71 -9.23 -9.83 3.20
C ALA A 71 -9.48 -11.11 4.01
N GLY A 72 -8.43 -11.69 4.60
CA GLY A 72 -8.53 -12.85 5.48
C GLY A 72 -9.32 -12.55 6.74
N TYR A 73 -8.99 -11.45 7.42
CA TYR A 73 -9.70 -11.01 8.64
C TYR A 73 -11.19 -10.79 8.38
N TYR A 74 -11.54 -10.03 7.35
CA TYR A 74 -12.93 -9.71 7.04
C TYR A 74 -13.75 -10.91 6.56
N LYS A 75 -13.10 -11.89 5.93
CA LYS A 75 -13.78 -13.07 5.40
C LYS A 75 -13.91 -14.20 6.41
N PHE A 76 -12.85 -14.49 7.16
CA PHE A 76 -12.77 -15.69 8.01
C PHE A 76 -12.94 -15.40 9.50
N ILE A 77 -12.52 -14.22 9.98
CA ILE A 77 -12.46 -13.92 11.42
C ILE A 77 -13.64 -13.05 11.85
N LYS A 78 -13.93 -11.99 11.09
CA LYS A 78 -14.97 -11.03 11.42
C LYS A 78 -16.36 -11.67 11.24
N LYS A 79 -17.05 -11.91 12.37
CA LYS A 79 -18.38 -12.51 12.40
C LYS A 79 -19.44 -11.60 11.77
#